data_AF-A0A0D8L6M5-F1
#
_entry.id   AF-A0A0D8L6M5-F1
#
_cell.length_a   1.000
_cell.length_b   1.000
_cell.length_c   1.000
_cell.angle_alpha   90.00
_cell.angle_beta   90.00
_cell.angle_gamma   90.00
#
_symmetry.space_group_name_H-M   'P 1'
#
loop_
_entity.id
_entity.type
_entity.pdbx_description
1 polymer ?
#
loop_
_entity_poly.entity_id
_entity_poly.type
_entity_poly.pdbx_seq_one_letter_code
_entity_poly.pdbx_strand_id
1 'polypeptide(L)'
;MTHNNPQIKNIPFLYTGQSPERRYGNDFIPDRISEYAEPGMVSSMFSPAAYLTELYREARELHKKESKYHLDKRRPDLKDLSLSQENLNDEISTLELSNEVLFTALKGDNDKDEQPVLKRLSEKHQSITLPYHEPFQIIKKYLR
;
A
#
# COMPACT_ATOMS: atom_id res chain seq x y z
N MET A 1 -21.36 -9.29 -15.63
CA MET A 1 -20.19 -10.15 -15.25
C MET A 1 -20.51 -11.59 -14.84
N THR A 2 -21.55 -11.88 -14.05
CA THR A 2 -21.80 -13.25 -13.51
C THR A 2 -22.00 -14.33 -14.58
N HIS A 3 -22.60 -13.98 -15.72
CA HIS A 3 -22.89 -14.88 -16.84
C HIS A 3 -21.65 -15.35 -17.62
N ASN A 4 -20.50 -14.66 -17.50
CA ASN A 4 -19.27 -15.03 -18.21
C ASN A 4 -18.26 -15.79 -17.32
N ASN A 5 -18.66 -16.18 -16.10
CA ASN A 5 -17.77 -16.90 -15.18
C ASN A 5 -17.24 -18.20 -15.84
N PRO A 6 -15.92 -18.43 -15.92
CA PRO A 6 -15.34 -19.60 -16.55
C PRO A 6 -15.80 -20.93 -15.93
N GLN A 7 -16.13 -20.93 -14.62
CA GLN A 7 -16.57 -22.14 -13.91
C GLN A 7 -17.94 -22.65 -14.36
N ILE A 8 -18.82 -21.76 -14.85
CA ILE A 8 -20.18 -22.12 -15.26
C ILE A 8 -20.32 -22.30 -16.77
N LYS A 9 -19.35 -21.82 -17.55
CA LYS A 9 -19.36 -21.84 -19.02
C LYS A 9 -19.34 -23.25 -19.61
N ASN A 10 -18.71 -24.20 -18.91
CA ASN A 10 -18.51 -25.57 -19.38
C ASN A 10 -19.48 -26.58 -18.73
N ILE A 11 -20.47 -26.13 -17.96
CA ILE A 11 -21.42 -27.03 -17.29
C ILE A 11 -22.54 -27.43 -18.27
N PRO A 12 -22.66 -28.71 -18.65
CA PRO A 12 -23.74 -29.15 -19.52
C PRO A 12 -25.09 -28.93 -18.81
N PHE A 13 -26.11 -28.47 -19.56
CA PHE A 13 -27.47 -28.19 -19.10
C PHE A 13 -27.68 -26.93 -18.24
N LEU A 14 -26.65 -26.12 -18.00
CA LEU A 14 -26.80 -24.81 -17.36
C LEU A 14 -27.02 -23.71 -18.42
N TYR A 15 -28.26 -23.25 -18.60
CA TYR A 15 -28.54 -22.11 -19.48
C TYR A 15 -28.13 -20.80 -18.80
N THR A 16 -27.00 -20.24 -19.22
CA THR A 16 -26.63 -18.86 -18.90
C THR A 16 -27.09 -17.98 -20.07
N GLY A 17 -28.06 -17.11 -19.84
CA GLY A 17 -28.54 -16.19 -20.88
C GLY A 17 -27.42 -15.31 -21.45
N GLN A 18 -27.56 -14.83 -22.69
CA GLN A 18 -26.60 -13.88 -23.24
C GLN A 18 -26.66 -12.55 -22.48
N SER A 19 -25.52 -12.09 -21.95
CA SER A 19 -25.46 -10.77 -21.32
C SER A 19 -25.57 -9.67 -22.38
N PRO A 20 -26.49 -8.70 -22.21
CA PRO A 20 -26.61 -7.55 -23.11
C PRO A 20 -25.34 -6.67 -23.10
N GLU A 21 -24.50 -6.79 -22.07
CA GLU A 21 -23.20 -6.13 -21.89
C GLU A 21 -22.24 -6.36 -23.06
N ARG A 22 -22.35 -7.46 -23.82
CA ARG A 22 -21.51 -7.71 -25.00
C ARG A 22 -21.80 -6.80 -26.20
N ARG A 23 -22.92 -6.07 -26.19
CA ARG A 23 -23.32 -5.22 -27.34
C ARG A 23 -22.61 -3.87 -27.38
N TYR A 24 -22.10 -3.39 -26.26
CA TYR A 24 -21.25 -2.22 -26.21
C TYR A 24 -19.81 -2.74 -26.25
N GLY A 25 -19.23 -2.79 -27.44
CA GLY A 25 -17.85 -3.23 -27.65
C GLY A 25 -16.85 -2.38 -26.86
N ASN A 26 -15.57 -2.76 -26.94
CA ASN A 26 -14.39 -2.20 -26.25
C ASN A 26 -14.11 -0.69 -26.46
N ASP A 27 -15.11 0.11 -26.83
CA ASP A 27 -14.97 1.50 -27.24
C ASP A 27 -14.67 2.45 -26.07
N PHE A 28 -14.96 2.05 -24.81
CA PHE A 28 -14.77 2.91 -23.62
C PHE A 28 -14.17 2.21 -22.39
N ILE A 29 -14.35 0.90 -22.24
CA ILE A 29 -13.79 0.13 -21.12
C ILE A 29 -13.08 -1.08 -21.74
N PRO A 30 -11.78 -1.29 -21.45
CA PRO A 30 -11.07 -2.48 -21.93
C PRO A 30 -11.79 -3.75 -21.46
N ASP A 31 -11.73 -4.81 -22.26
CA ASP A 31 -12.43 -6.06 -21.97
C ASP A 31 -11.97 -6.64 -20.63
N ARG A 32 -12.84 -6.56 -19.62
CA ARG A 32 -12.65 -7.10 -18.27
C ARG A 32 -13.48 -8.36 -18.05
N ILE A 33 -14.24 -8.78 -19.06
CA ILE A 33 -15.21 -9.86 -18.99
C ILE A 33 -14.57 -11.19 -19.43
N SER A 34 -13.48 -11.14 -20.21
CA SER A 34 -12.71 -12.31 -20.62
C SER A 34 -11.60 -12.70 -19.63
N GLU A 35 -11.18 -11.79 -18.75
CA GLU A 35 -10.09 -11.99 -17.79
C GLU A 35 -10.61 -12.08 -16.35
N TYR A 36 -10.65 -13.29 -15.80
CA TYR A 36 -11.02 -13.53 -14.40
C TYR A 36 -9.76 -13.76 -13.55
N ALA A 37 -9.65 -13.03 -12.45
CA ALA A 37 -8.59 -13.22 -11.47
C ALA A 37 -8.87 -14.43 -10.57
N GLU A 38 -7.82 -15.16 -10.19
CA GLU A 38 -7.91 -16.22 -9.18
C GLU A 38 -8.15 -15.63 -7.77
N PRO A 39 -8.75 -16.42 -6.85
CA PRO A 39 -8.86 -16.02 -5.45
C PRO A 39 -7.48 -15.71 -4.85
N GLY A 40 -7.37 -14.61 -4.10
CA GLY A 40 -6.10 -14.18 -3.49
C GLY A 40 -5.19 -13.33 -4.38
N MET A 41 -5.50 -13.20 -5.67
CA MET A 41 -4.78 -12.30 -6.56
C MET A 41 -5.08 -10.83 -6.22
N VAL A 42 -4.05 -9.99 -6.28
CA VAL A 42 -4.16 -8.53 -6.07
C VAL A 42 -5.16 -7.89 -7.04
N SER A 43 -5.26 -8.41 -8.26
CA SER A 43 -6.19 -7.95 -9.32
C SER A 43 -7.65 -8.32 -9.11
N SER A 44 -7.96 -9.18 -8.13
CA SER A 44 -9.33 -9.54 -7.80
C SER A 44 -10.09 -8.33 -7.23
N MET A 45 -11.34 -8.13 -7.66
CA MET A 45 -12.22 -7.10 -7.10
C MET A 45 -12.54 -7.33 -5.61
N PHE A 46 -12.30 -8.54 -5.12
CA PHE A 46 -12.48 -8.92 -3.72
C PHE A 46 -11.15 -9.03 -2.97
N SER A 47 -10.04 -8.58 -3.58
CA SER A 47 -8.74 -8.61 -2.93
C SER A 47 -8.67 -7.56 -1.80
N PRO A 48 -7.78 -7.76 -0.81
CA PRO A 48 -7.49 -6.73 0.18
C PRO A 48 -6.99 -5.42 -0.45
N ALA A 49 -6.31 -5.48 -1.60
CA ALA A 49 -5.87 -4.29 -2.33
C ALA A 49 -7.04 -3.50 -2.94
N ALA A 50 -8.06 -4.19 -3.46
CA ALA A 50 -9.30 -3.55 -3.90
C ALA A 50 -10.02 -2.89 -2.73
N TYR A 51 -10.11 -3.58 -1.59
CA TYR A 51 -10.67 -3.01 -0.36
C TYR A 51 -9.90 -1.77 0.11
N LEU A 52 -8.56 -1.82 0.12
CA LEU A 52 -7.71 -0.69 0.48
C LEU A 52 -7.90 0.50 -0.47
N THR A 53 -8.07 0.25 -1.77
CA THR A 53 -8.31 1.31 -2.77
C THR A 53 -9.60 2.07 -2.49
N GLU A 54 -10.68 1.34 -2.23
CA GLU A 54 -11.97 1.94 -1.88
C GLU A 54 -11.89 2.67 -0.53
N LEU A 55 -11.27 2.04 0.48
CA LEU A 55 -11.09 2.64 1.80
C LEU A 55 -10.28 3.94 1.72
N TYR A 56 -9.19 3.97 0.97
CA TYR A 56 -8.37 5.17 0.79
C TYR A 56 -9.15 6.27 0.04
N ARG A 57 -9.90 5.91 -1.00
CA ARG A 57 -10.74 6.85 -1.75
C ARG A 57 -11.74 7.56 -0.85
N GLU A 58 -12.46 6.82 -0.01
CA GLU A 58 -13.47 7.39 0.89
C GLU A 58 -12.82 8.09 2.10
N ALA A 59 -11.78 7.51 2.70
CA ALA A 59 -11.16 8.05 3.91
C ALA A 59 -10.35 9.34 3.68
N ARG A 60 -9.83 9.56 2.46
CA ARG A 60 -9.09 10.78 2.13
C ARG A 60 -9.96 12.04 2.21
N GLU A 61 -11.26 11.91 1.95
CA GLU A 61 -12.20 13.03 1.97
C GLU A 61 -12.67 13.42 3.38
N LEU A 62 -12.32 12.64 4.42
CA LEU A 62 -12.72 12.92 5.81
C LEU A 62 -12.19 14.25 6.36
N HIS A 63 -11.06 14.74 5.85
CA HIS A 63 -10.45 16.00 6.27
C HIS A 63 -10.10 16.85 5.06
N LYS A 64 -10.33 18.16 5.14
CA LYS A 64 -9.92 19.13 4.10
C LYS A 64 -8.42 19.04 3.81
N LYS A 65 -8.02 19.26 2.56
CA LYS A 65 -6.61 19.16 2.11
C LYS A 65 -5.66 20.05 2.90
N GLU A 66 -6.12 21.19 3.41
CA GLU A 66 -5.33 22.14 4.17
C GLU A 66 -5.05 21.65 5.60
N SER A 67 -5.90 20.76 6.14
CA SER A 67 -5.79 20.25 7.50
C SER A 67 -4.54 19.39 7.69
N LYS A 68 -3.84 19.57 8.82
CA LYS A 68 -2.75 18.66 9.23
C LYS A 68 -3.20 17.20 9.41
N TYR A 69 -4.50 16.96 9.56
CA TYR A 69 -5.09 15.62 9.68
C TYR A 69 -5.45 14.99 8.33
N HIS A 70 -5.29 15.71 7.22
CA HIS A 70 -5.50 15.16 5.89
C HIS A 70 -4.56 13.98 5.65
N LEU A 71 -5.10 12.89 5.07
CA LEU A 71 -4.40 11.62 4.97
C LEU A 71 -3.06 11.76 4.22
N ASP A 72 -3.08 12.45 3.08
CA ASP A 72 -1.89 12.66 2.25
C ASP A 72 -0.84 13.56 2.90
N LYS A 73 -1.21 14.34 3.93
CA LYS A 73 -0.24 15.16 4.68
C LYS A 73 0.43 14.39 5.80
N ARG A 74 -0.31 13.54 6.50
CA ARG A 74 0.22 12.77 7.64
C ARG A 74 0.91 11.48 7.21
N ARG A 75 0.52 10.93 6.05
CA ARG A 75 1.04 9.70 5.45
C ARG A 75 1.14 9.84 3.93
N PRO A 76 2.10 10.65 3.45
CA PRO A 76 2.30 10.85 2.01
C PRO A 76 2.67 9.55 1.28
N ASP A 77 3.32 8.63 1.99
CA ASP A 77 3.72 7.30 1.51
C ASP A 77 2.55 6.43 1.03
N LEU A 78 1.35 6.57 1.60
CA LEU A 78 0.19 5.75 1.22
C LEU A 78 -0.29 6.02 -0.21
N LYS A 79 -0.07 7.23 -0.73
CA LYS A 79 -0.48 7.60 -2.08
C LYS A 79 0.41 6.94 -3.14
N ASP A 80 1.68 6.76 -2.81
CA ASP A 80 2.70 6.21 -3.71
C ASP A 80 2.89 4.69 -3.50
N LEU A 81 2.09 4.09 -2.61
CA LEU A 81 2.08 2.65 -2.37
C LEU A 81 1.64 1.88 -3.63
N SER A 82 2.54 1.05 -4.16
CA SER A 82 2.24 0.18 -5.29
C SER A 82 1.33 -0.97 -4.89
N LEU A 83 0.25 -1.21 -5.65
CA LEU A 83 -0.63 -2.35 -5.46
C LEU A 83 -0.09 -3.57 -6.24
N SER A 84 0.92 -4.23 -5.68
CA SER A 84 1.56 -5.42 -6.23
C SER A 84 1.20 -6.68 -5.44
N GLN A 85 1.42 -7.86 -6.05
CA GLN A 85 1.23 -9.13 -5.34
C GLN A 85 2.25 -9.31 -4.21
N GLU A 86 3.48 -8.83 -4.40
CA GLU A 86 4.54 -8.81 -3.38
C GLU A 86 4.09 -8.02 -2.16
N ASN A 87 3.61 -6.77 -2.33
CA ASN A 87 3.12 -5.94 -1.23
C ASN A 87 1.88 -6.52 -0.52
N LEU A 88 1.14 -7.42 -1.19
CA LEU A 88 -0.01 -8.10 -0.60
C LEU A 88 0.39 -9.33 0.21
N ASN A 89 1.43 -10.06 -0.23
CA ASN A 89 1.78 -11.38 0.30
C ASN A 89 2.98 -11.36 1.25
N ASP A 90 3.91 -10.43 1.07
CA ASP A 90 5.17 -10.43 1.79
C ASP A 90 4.96 -10.02 3.25
N GLU A 91 5.43 -10.86 4.16
CA GLU A 91 5.39 -10.58 5.59
C GLU A 91 6.58 -9.71 5.99
N ILE A 92 6.29 -8.48 6.39
CA ILE A 92 7.29 -7.53 6.91
C ILE A 92 7.05 -7.23 8.38
N SER A 93 8.11 -6.89 9.10
CA SER A 93 8.00 -6.48 10.50
C SER A 93 7.27 -5.13 10.59
N THR A 94 6.20 -5.07 11.38
CA THR A 94 5.47 -3.81 11.63
C THR A 94 6.37 -2.74 12.26
N LEU A 95 7.36 -3.15 13.07
CA LEU A 95 8.32 -2.22 13.67
C LEU A 95 9.26 -1.63 12.62
N GLU A 96 9.69 -2.45 11.64
CA GLU A 96 10.54 -2.00 10.54
C GLU A 96 9.82 -0.96 9.68
N LEU A 97 8.56 -1.23 9.32
CA LEU A 97 7.70 -0.27 8.61
C LEU A 97 7.51 1.04 9.40
N SER A 98 7.32 0.94 10.72
CA SER A 98 7.22 2.13 11.56
C SER A 98 8.51 2.94 11.55
N ASN A 99 9.67 2.28 11.57
CA ASN A 99 10.96 2.97 11.49
C ASN A 99 11.15 3.64 10.13
N GLU A 100 10.81 2.95 9.03
CA GLU A 100 10.87 3.50 7.68
C GLU A 100 10.06 4.80 7.54
N VAL A 101 8.82 4.81 8.02
CA VAL A 101 7.96 6.00 8.01
C VAL A 101 8.57 7.14 8.85
N LEU A 102 9.13 6.82 10.03
CA LEU A 102 9.77 7.81 10.89
C LEU A 102 11.06 8.38 10.26
N PHE A 103 11.89 7.53 9.66
CA PHE A 103 13.10 7.98 8.96
C PHE A 103 12.74 8.88 7.78
N THR A 104 11.76 8.48 6.98
CA THR A 104 11.28 9.27 5.83
C THR A 104 10.75 10.64 6.29
N ALA A 105 10.04 10.70 7.42
CA ALA A 105 9.57 11.97 7.99
C ALA A 105 10.70 12.87 8.56
N LEU A 106 11.84 12.29 8.94
CA LEU A 106 13.00 13.02 9.49
C LEU A 106 14.05 13.39 8.42
N LYS A 107 14.05 12.71 7.28
CA LYS A 107 14.88 13.07 6.12
C LYS A 107 14.51 14.48 5.65
N GLY A 108 15.50 15.35 5.51
CA GLY A 108 15.32 16.64 4.86
C GLY A 108 15.35 16.49 3.33
N ASP A 109 14.93 17.53 2.61
CA ASP A 109 14.87 17.53 1.13
C ASP A 109 16.20 17.19 0.44
N ASN A 110 17.34 17.40 1.13
CA ASN A 110 18.68 17.13 0.61
C ASN A 110 19.31 15.83 1.14
N ASP A 111 18.62 15.11 2.02
CA ASP A 111 19.14 13.87 2.61
C ASP A 111 18.86 12.69 1.67
N LYS A 112 19.92 12.13 1.10
CA LYS A 112 19.83 10.96 0.22
C LYS A 112 19.70 9.64 1.00
N ASP A 113 20.37 9.58 2.15
CA ASP A 113 20.51 8.36 2.96
C ASP A 113 20.00 8.58 4.40
N GLU A 114 20.01 7.52 5.21
CA GLU A 114 19.64 7.58 6.63
C GLU A 114 20.77 8.08 7.54
N GLN A 115 22.02 7.99 7.08
CA GLN A 115 23.21 8.39 7.85
C GLN A 115 23.16 9.86 8.34
N PRO A 116 22.73 10.85 7.53
CA PRO A 116 22.54 12.22 8.01
C PRO A 116 21.48 12.34 9.11
N VAL A 117 20.41 11.54 9.06
CA VAL A 117 19.38 11.50 10.11
C VAL A 117 19.99 10.96 11.40
N LEU A 118 20.67 9.82 11.34
CA LEU A 118 21.30 9.17 12.50
C LEU A 118 22.35 10.07 13.14
N LYS A 119 23.17 10.77 12.34
CA LYS A 119 24.13 11.75 12.85
C LYS A 119 23.44 12.88 13.62
N ARG A 120 22.37 13.45 13.07
CA ARG A 120 21.57 14.49 13.75
C ARG A 120 20.97 13.98 15.06
N LEU A 121 20.51 12.73 15.10
CA LEU A 121 20.00 12.09 16.33
C LEU A 121 21.10 11.89 17.39
N SER A 122 22.35 11.66 16.99
CA SER A 122 23.47 11.54 17.92
C SER A 122 23.96 12.87 18.49
N GLU A 123 23.74 13.98 17.79
CA GLU A 123 24.20 15.31 18.19
C GLU A 123 23.12 16.11 18.94
N LYS A 124 21.86 15.68 18.88
CA LYS A 124 20.74 16.38 19.51
C LYS A 124 20.59 16.03 20.99
N HIS A 125 20.51 17.05 21.84
CA HIS A 125 20.45 16.90 23.31
C HIS A 125 19.16 17.47 23.93
N GLN A 126 18.21 17.90 23.11
CA GLN A 126 17.00 18.61 23.57
C GLN A 126 15.88 17.68 24.07
N SER A 127 15.96 16.37 23.82
CA SER A 127 14.96 15.38 24.22
C SER A 127 15.52 14.47 25.30
N ILE A 128 14.67 13.99 26.21
CA ILE A 128 15.04 13.08 27.30
C ILE A 128 15.60 11.74 26.78
N THR A 129 15.19 11.33 25.57
CA THR A 129 15.62 10.07 24.93
C THR A 129 16.79 10.23 23.96
N LEU A 130 17.26 11.45 23.75
CA LEU A 130 18.40 11.76 22.89
C LEU A 130 19.58 12.24 23.77
N PRO A 131 20.84 12.00 23.38
CA PRO A 131 21.30 11.55 22.06
C PRO A 131 21.15 10.05 21.80
N TYR A 132 20.87 9.69 20.54
CA TYR A 132 20.87 8.30 20.06
C TYR A 132 21.98 8.10 19.03
N HIS A 133 22.99 7.31 19.38
CA HIS A 133 24.12 6.98 18.50
C HIS A 133 24.08 5.48 18.16
N GLU A 134 23.57 5.15 16.97
CA GLU A 134 23.34 3.76 16.54
C GLU A 134 24.61 2.88 16.61
N PRO A 135 25.78 3.27 16.04
CA PRO A 135 26.98 2.41 16.09
C PRO A 135 27.41 2.08 17.52
N PHE A 136 27.18 3.01 18.46
CA PHE A 136 27.50 2.79 19.87
C PHE A 136 26.55 1.76 20.50
N GLN A 137 25.25 1.82 20.18
CA GLN A 137 24.29 0.83 20.67
C GLN A 137 24.57 -0.56 20.10
N ILE A 138 24.96 -0.65 18.84
CA ILE A 138 25.36 -1.91 18.19
C ILE A 138 26.58 -2.50 18.92
N ILE A 139 27.66 -1.73 19.10
CA ILE A 139 28.85 -2.19 19.83
C ILE A 139 28.49 -2.63 21.25
N LYS A 140 27.70 -1.82 21.97
CA LYS A 140 27.24 -2.15 23.33
C LYS A 140 26.42 -3.44 23.38
N LYS A 141 25.60 -3.72 22.37
CA LYS A 141 24.81 -4.95 22.27
C LYS A 141 25.69 -6.18 22.05
N TYR A 142 26.76 -6.07 21.26
CA TYR A 142 27.67 -7.19 21.00
C TYR A 142 28.65 -7.48 22.14
N LEU A 143 29.02 -6.47 22.93
CA LEU A 143 29.92 -6.64 24.08
C LEU A 143 29.22 -7.19 25.34
N ARG A 144 27.88 -7.34 25.31
CA ARG A 144 27.07 -7.80 26.43
C ARG A 144 26.56 -9.21 26.19
#